data_AF-A0A1U7N2Q6-F1
#
_entry.id   AF-A0A1U7N2Q6-F1
#
_cell.length_a   1.000
_cell.length_b   1.000
_cell.length_c   1.000
_cell.angle_alpha   90.00
_cell.angle_beta   90.00
_cell.angle_gamma   90.00
#
_symmetry.space_group_name_H-M   'P 1'
#
loop_
_entity.id
_entity.type
_entity.pdbx_description
1 polymer ?
#
loop_
_entity_poly.entity_id
_entity_poly.type
_entity_poly.pdbx_seq_one_letter_code
_entity_poly.pdbx_strand_id
1 'polypeptide(L)'
;MTSNFDFLSNQFPQLHNYAKQAESLTYSAPRASCFYARFTLEQAVIWLYDNDAYLKPPYENKLGALIHEQTFKDNLKPGLFPKVRLIHKLGNLAAHSSSKITKKDSLRVVEDLFHFLYWLCRYYSGSPLAPLNKGGTGSPPCQAIH
;
A
#
# COMPACT_ATOMS: atom_id res chain seq x y z
N MET A 1 1.85 22.22 8.49
CA MET A 1 0.55 21.69 8.05
C MET A 1 0.53 20.20 8.32
N THR A 2 -0.59 19.73 8.88
CA THR A 2 -0.90 18.33 9.16
C THR A 2 -1.20 17.59 7.85
N SER A 3 -0.65 16.40 7.66
CA SER A 3 -0.88 15.56 6.46
C SER A 3 -2.05 14.61 6.72
N ASN A 4 -2.81 14.24 5.68
CA ASN A 4 -3.82 13.18 5.80
C ASN A 4 -3.17 11.82 6.18
N PHE A 5 -1.86 11.66 5.97
CA PHE A 5 -1.13 10.43 6.25
C PHE A 5 -0.46 10.39 7.64
N ASP A 6 -0.71 11.38 8.51
CA ASP A 6 -0.04 11.46 9.82
C ASP A 6 -0.32 10.27 10.75
N PHE A 7 -1.38 9.49 10.50
CA PHE A 7 -1.66 8.23 11.19
C PHE A 7 -0.57 7.15 10.97
N LEU A 8 0.29 7.30 9.95
CA LEU A 8 1.41 6.39 9.68
C LEU A 8 2.69 6.76 10.42
N SER A 9 2.81 8.00 10.91
CA SER A 9 4.08 8.57 11.40
C SER A 9 4.78 7.74 12.46
N ASN A 10 4.02 7.10 13.37
CA ASN A 10 4.58 6.30 14.46
C ASN A 10 5.00 4.89 14.03
N GLN A 11 4.16 4.20 13.25
CA GLN A 11 4.35 2.77 12.95
C GLN A 11 5.08 2.54 11.62
N PHE A 12 4.87 3.43 10.65
CA PHE A 12 5.37 3.31 9.28
C PHE A 12 5.97 4.64 8.79
N PRO A 13 7.03 5.17 9.43
CA PRO A 13 7.60 6.48 9.11
C PRO A 13 8.10 6.59 7.66
N GLN A 14 8.60 5.50 7.08
CA GLN A 14 9.02 5.48 5.67
C GLN A 14 7.82 5.62 4.72
N LEU A 15 6.73 4.85 4.95
CA LEU A 15 5.51 4.97 4.15
C LEU A 15 4.87 6.35 4.31
N HIS A 16 4.91 6.93 5.52
CA HIS A 16 4.45 8.29 5.79
C HIS A 16 5.15 9.31 4.91
N ASN A 17 6.48 9.25 4.80
CA ASN A 17 7.26 10.17 3.99
C ASN A 17 6.87 10.11 2.50
N TYR A 18 6.74 8.90 1.94
CA TYR A 18 6.38 8.73 0.52
C TYR A 18 4.92 9.13 0.25
N ALA A 19 4.00 8.79 1.15
CA ALA A 19 2.59 9.17 1.04
C ALA A 19 2.40 10.69 1.11
N LYS A 20 3.15 11.36 2.00
CA LYS A 20 3.16 12.82 2.11
C LYS A 20 3.71 13.49 0.85
N GLN A 21 4.71 12.90 0.21
CA GLN A 21 5.18 13.38 -1.09
C GLN A 21 4.09 13.27 -2.15
N ALA A 22 3.41 12.12 -2.25
CA ALA A 22 2.27 11.95 -3.16
C ALA A 22 1.18 13.02 -2.91
N GLU A 23 0.79 13.21 -1.65
CA GLU A 23 -0.19 14.22 -1.24
C GLU A 23 0.20 15.63 -1.69
N SER A 24 1.43 16.06 -1.38
CA SER A 24 1.91 17.42 -1.69
C SER A 24 1.95 17.73 -3.18
N LEU A 25 2.11 16.70 -4.03
CA LEU A 25 2.23 16.81 -5.47
C LEU A 25 0.89 16.71 -6.20
N THR A 26 -0.20 16.41 -5.48
CA THR A 26 -1.51 16.05 -6.05
C THR A 26 -2.00 17.05 -7.11
N TYR A 27 -1.84 18.34 -6.86
CA TYR A 27 -2.31 19.41 -7.73
C TYR A 27 -1.22 20.10 -8.55
N SER A 28 0.02 20.10 -8.06
CA SER A 28 1.18 20.77 -8.67
C SER A 28 1.85 19.89 -9.73
N ALA A 29 1.99 18.59 -9.48
CA ALA A 29 2.62 17.63 -10.38
C ALA A 29 1.88 16.27 -10.35
N PRO A 30 0.71 16.15 -11.01
CA PRO A 30 -0.12 14.93 -10.98
C PRO A 30 0.60 13.65 -11.36
N ARG A 31 1.53 13.71 -12.33
CA ARG A 31 2.34 12.56 -12.74
C ARG A 31 3.26 12.08 -11.61
N ALA A 32 3.96 13.01 -10.96
CA ALA A 32 4.86 12.68 -9.86
C ALA A 32 4.09 12.17 -8.64
N SER A 33 2.91 12.73 -8.35
CA SER A 33 2.00 12.22 -7.33
C SER A 33 1.61 10.75 -7.56
N CYS A 34 1.13 10.41 -8.77
CA CYS A 34 0.78 9.02 -9.10
C CYS A 34 1.98 8.07 -9.03
N PHE A 35 3.18 8.54 -9.39
CA PHE A 35 4.41 7.77 -9.24
C PHE A 35 4.70 7.45 -7.76
N TYR A 36 4.70 8.48 -6.90
CA TYR A 36 4.92 8.29 -5.46
C TYR A 36 3.84 7.43 -4.82
N ALA A 37 2.58 7.53 -5.26
CA ALA A 37 1.52 6.67 -4.75
C ALA A 37 1.76 5.19 -5.08
N ARG A 38 2.19 4.87 -6.31
CA ARG A 38 2.58 3.50 -6.68
C ARG A 38 3.81 3.03 -5.91
N PHE A 39 4.82 3.87 -5.77
CA PHE A 39 6.01 3.54 -5.00
C PHE A 39 5.66 3.25 -3.55
N THR A 40 4.81 4.07 -2.93
CA THR A 40 4.32 3.85 -1.56
C THR A 40 3.54 2.54 -1.44
N LEU A 41 2.64 2.26 -2.39
CA LEU A 41 1.92 0.99 -2.46
C LEU A 41 2.89 -0.20 -2.59
N GLU A 42 3.92 -0.09 -3.41
CA GLU A 42 4.94 -1.12 -3.58
C GLU A 42 5.68 -1.43 -2.28
N GLN A 43 6.18 -0.39 -1.59
CA GLN A 43 6.86 -0.58 -0.31
C GLN A 43 5.93 -1.18 0.75
N ALA A 44 4.66 -0.78 0.78
CA ALA A 44 3.67 -1.32 1.70
C ALA A 44 3.33 -2.79 1.41
N VAL A 45 3.21 -3.16 0.14
CA VAL A 45 2.96 -4.56 -0.27
C VAL A 45 4.17 -5.42 0.04
N ILE A 46 5.39 -4.97 -0.25
CA ILE A 46 6.61 -5.70 0.11
C ILE A 46 6.65 -5.94 1.63
N TRP A 47 6.40 -4.90 2.43
CA TRP A 47 6.35 -5.02 3.88
C TRP A 47 5.30 -6.05 4.34
N LEU A 48 4.13 -6.10 3.72
CA LEU A 48 3.11 -7.13 4.02
C LEU A 48 3.65 -8.54 3.79
N TYR A 49 4.25 -8.81 2.63
CA TYR A 49 4.82 -10.13 2.33
C TYR A 49 5.96 -10.53 3.28
N ASP A 50 6.72 -9.56 3.79
CA ASP A 50 7.81 -9.80 4.74
C ASP A 50 7.31 -10.07 6.17
N ASN A 51 6.09 -9.62 6.52
CA ASN A 51 5.60 -9.61 7.91
C ASN A 51 4.33 -10.45 8.13
N ASP A 52 3.66 -10.90 7.07
CA ASP A 52 2.45 -11.69 7.15
C ASP A 52 2.66 -13.12 6.60
N ALA A 53 2.70 -14.09 7.51
CA ALA A 53 2.90 -15.50 7.19
C ALA A 53 1.74 -16.12 6.39
N TYR A 54 0.58 -15.47 6.31
CA TYR A 54 -0.52 -15.90 5.45
C TYR A 54 -0.20 -15.70 3.96
N LEU A 55 0.59 -14.67 3.64
CA LEU A 55 0.86 -14.28 2.27
C LEU A 55 1.91 -15.19 1.62
N LYS A 56 1.56 -15.75 0.46
CA LYS A 56 2.45 -16.62 -0.32
C LYS A 56 3.07 -15.82 -1.45
N PRO A 57 4.40 -15.57 -1.45
CA PRO A 57 5.02 -14.80 -2.51
C PRO A 57 4.91 -15.54 -3.86
N PRO A 58 4.57 -14.84 -4.95
CA PRO A 58 4.64 -15.38 -6.30
C PRO A 58 6.11 -15.55 -6.74
N TYR A 59 6.33 -16.20 -7.88
CA TYR A 59 7.69 -16.35 -8.44
C TYR A 59 8.36 -14.99 -8.79
N GLU A 60 7.57 -14.00 -9.19
CA GLU A 60 8.06 -12.66 -9.54
C GLU A 60 7.79 -11.63 -8.43
N ASN A 61 8.83 -10.94 -7.96
CA ASN A 61 8.72 -9.91 -6.91
C ASN A 61 8.33 -8.51 -7.43
N LYS A 62 7.62 -8.42 -8.55
CA LYS A 62 7.13 -7.15 -9.08
C LYS A 62 5.78 -6.83 -8.47
N LEU A 63 5.50 -5.54 -8.21
CA LEU A 63 4.20 -5.10 -7.67
C LEU A 63 2.99 -5.72 -8.40
N GLY A 64 3.05 -5.79 -9.74
CA GLY A 64 1.98 -6.38 -10.54
C GLY A 64 1.70 -7.85 -10.23
N ALA A 65 2.73 -8.67 -9.97
CA ALA A 65 2.58 -10.07 -9.58
C ALA A 65 2.08 -10.18 -8.13
N LEU A 66 2.67 -9.40 -7.22
CA LEU A 66 2.33 -9.39 -5.80
C LEU A 66 0.86 -9.05 -5.54
N ILE A 67 0.30 -8.05 -6.23
CA ILE A 67 -1.11 -7.67 -6.00
C ILE A 67 -2.12 -8.63 -6.66
N HIS A 68 -1.70 -9.45 -7.63
CA HIS A 68 -2.59 -10.39 -8.32
C HIS A 68 -2.53 -11.81 -7.75
N GLU A 69 -1.63 -12.06 -6.83
CA GLU A 69 -1.60 -13.28 -6.04
C GLU A 69 -2.91 -13.41 -5.20
N GLN A 70 -3.37 -14.65 -5.00
CA GLN A 70 -4.68 -14.92 -4.44
C GLN A 70 -4.74 -14.66 -2.94
N THR A 71 -3.75 -15.09 -2.15
CA THR A 71 -3.69 -14.81 -0.71
C THR A 71 -3.64 -13.31 -0.43
N PHE A 72 -2.97 -12.51 -1.28
CA PHE A 72 -3.03 -11.05 -1.16
C PHE A 72 -4.45 -10.51 -1.36
N LYS A 73 -5.18 -10.96 -2.39
CA LYS A 73 -6.56 -10.52 -2.63
C LYS A 73 -7.49 -10.92 -1.50
N ASP A 74 -7.32 -12.13 -0.98
CA ASP A 74 -8.16 -12.69 0.10
C ASP A 74 -7.89 -12.00 1.45
N ASN A 75 -6.67 -11.49 1.66
CA ASN A 75 -6.32 -10.71 2.85
C ASN A 75 -6.98 -9.31 2.86
N LEU A 76 -7.30 -8.75 1.70
CA LEU A 76 -7.84 -7.40 1.60
C LEU A 76 -9.31 -7.32 2.03
N LYS A 77 -9.66 -6.24 2.74
CA LYS A 77 -11.06 -5.87 2.98
C LYS A 77 -11.81 -5.72 1.63
N PRO A 78 -13.08 -6.18 1.54
CA PRO A 78 -13.91 -5.97 0.35
C PRO A 78 -13.89 -4.51 -0.12
N GLY A 79 -13.67 -4.32 -1.42
CA GLY A 79 -13.59 -3.00 -2.05
C GLY A 79 -12.21 -2.33 -2.06
N LEU A 80 -11.20 -2.87 -1.36
CA LEU A 80 -9.82 -2.36 -1.45
C LEU A 80 -9.11 -2.79 -2.72
N PHE A 81 -9.32 -4.01 -3.20
CA PHE A 81 -8.60 -4.51 -4.38
C PHE A 81 -8.79 -3.63 -5.64
N PRO A 82 -10.00 -3.13 -5.98
CA PRO A 82 -10.17 -2.15 -7.06
C PRO A 82 -9.33 -0.87 -6.88
N LYS A 83 -9.16 -0.39 -5.64
CA LYS A 83 -8.35 0.79 -5.30
C LYS A 83 -6.87 0.53 -5.57
N VAL A 84 -6.36 -0.60 -5.07
CA VAL A 84 -4.98 -1.08 -5.31
C VAL A 84 -4.70 -1.18 -6.81
N ARG A 85 -5.63 -1.76 -7.58
CA ARG A 85 -5.50 -1.84 -9.05
C ARG A 85 -5.46 -0.48 -9.73
N LEU A 86 -6.24 0.50 -9.25
CA LEU A 86 -6.23 1.85 -9.82
C LEU A 86 -4.89 2.55 -9.58
N ILE A 87 -4.37 2.47 -8.35
CA ILE A 87 -3.06 3.04 -7.99
C ILE A 87 -1.96 2.41 -8.87
N HIS A 88 -1.95 1.07 -8.99
CA HIS A 88 -0.98 0.37 -9.83
C HIS A 88 -1.09 0.78 -11.31
N LYS A 89 -2.31 0.88 -11.86
CA LYS A 89 -2.55 1.25 -13.25
C LYS A 89 -2.07 2.68 -13.55
N LEU A 90 -2.51 3.67 -12.77
CA LEU A 90 -2.18 5.07 -13.01
C LEU A 90 -0.71 5.38 -12.68
N GLY A 91 -0.13 4.70 -11.68
CA GLY A 91 1.29 4.80 -11.40
C GLY A 91 2.18 4.18 -12.47
N ASN A 92 1.78 3.04 -13.06
CA ASN A 92 2.50 2.47 -14.21
C ASN A 92 2.47 3.41 -15.42
N LEU A 93 1.30 4.02 -15.69
CA LEU A 93 1.18 5.06 -16.71
C LEU A 93 2.09 6.26 -16.41
N ALA A 94 2.17 6.67 -15.14
CA ALA A 94 3.04 7.77 -14.71
C ALA A 94 4.53 7.46 -14.97
N ALA A 95 4.96 6.23 -14.69
CA ALA A 95 6.35 5.79 -14.79
C ALA A 95 6.81 5.47 -16.22
N HIS A 96 5.94 4.88 -17.05
CA HIS A 96 6.37 4.23 -18.30
C HIS A 96 5.68 4.74 -19.56
N SER A 97 4.60 5.50 -19.44
CA SER A 97 3.89 6.07 -20.59
C SER A 97 4.16 7.58 -20.70
N SER A 98 3.86 8.18 -21.86
CA SER A 98 3.75 9.64 -22.05
C SER A 98 2.31 10.15 -21.93
N SER A 99 1.34 9.25 -21.69
CA SER A 99 -0.08 9.62 -21.55
C SER A 99 -0.29 10.71 -20.49
N LYS A 100 -1.26 11.59 -20.75
CA LYS A 100 -1.64 12.68 -19.84
C LYS A 100 -2.30 12.11 -18.58
N ILE A 101 -1.84 12.57 -17.42
CA ILE A 101 -2.46 12.30 -16.12
C ILE A 101 -3.07 13.60 -15.62
N THR A 102 -4.36 13.58 -15.31
CA THR A 102 -5.08 14.77 -14.84
C THR A 102 -4.95 14.95 -13.33
N LYS A 103 -5.22 16.16 -12.83
CA LYS A 103 -5.31 16.42 -11.37
C LYS A 103 -6.37 15.55 -10.70
N LYS A 104 -7.48 15.28 -11.39
CA LYS A 104 -8.56 14.40 -10.91
C LYS A 104 -8.07 12.96 -10.74
N ASP A 105 -7.30 12.45 -11.70
CA ASP A 105 -6.69 11.12 -11.61
C ASP A 105 -5.75 11.03 -10.41
N SER A 106 -4.87 12.03 -10.26
CA SER A 106 -3.94 12.10 -9.12
C SER A 106 -4.65 12.17 -7.78
N LEU A 107 -5.66 13.03 -7.65
CA LEU A 107 -6.46 13.13 -6.42
C LEU A 107 -7.10 11.78 -6.08
N ARG A 108 -7.72 11.13 -7.08
CA ARG A 108 -8.34 9.82 -6.88
C ARG A 108 -7.34 8.75 -6.44
N VAL A 109 -6.14 8.75 -7.01
CA VAL A 109 -5.06 7.82 -6.63
C VAL A 109 -4.62 8.05 -5.18
N VAL A 110 -4.48 9.31 -4.75
CA VAL A 110 -4.10 9.64 -3.37
C VAL A 110 -5.20 9.28 -2.37
N GLU A 111 -6.48 9.50 -2.70
CA GLU A 111 -7.62 9.03 -1.90
C GLU A 111 -7.63 7.50 -1.77
N ASP A 112 -7.41 6.78 -2.86
CA ASP A 112 -7.37 5.32 -2.85
C ASP A 112 -6.14 4.79 -2.08
N LEU A 113 -5.01 5.49 -2.15
CA LEU A 113 -3.82 5.20 -1.34
C LEU A 113 -4.10 5.39 0.16
N PHE A 114 -4.80 6.46 0.53
CA PHE A 114 -5.22 6.71 1.92
C PHE A 114 -6.05 5.54 2.45
N HIS A 115 -7.06 5.08 1.71
CA HIS A 115 -7.89 3.95 2.15
C HIS A 115 -7.07 2.67 2.35
N PHE A 116 -6.13 2.38 1.45
CA PHE A 116 -5.26 1.23 1.56
C PHE A 116 -4.32 1.32 2.77
N LEU A 117 -3.62 2.44 2.94
CA LEU A 117 -2.68 2.65 4.04
C LEU A 117 -3.40 2.73 5.39
N TYR A 118 -4.62 3.27 5.43
CA TYR A 118 -5.45 3.29 6.63
C TYR A 118 -5.84 1.87 7.06
N TRP A 119 -6.23 1.01 6.10
CA TRP A 119 -6.44 -0.41 6.37
C TRP A 119 -5.16 -1.09 6.88
N LEU A 120 -4.03 -0.90 6.20
CA LEU A 120 -2.73 -1.43 6.62
C LEU A 120 -2.41 -1.03 8.06
N CYS A 121 -2.50 0.26 8.36
CA CYS A 121 -2.25 0.76 9.70
C CYS A 121 -3.24 0.13 10.69
N ARG A 122 -4.55 0.14 10.43
CA ARG A 122 -5.52 -0.37 11.42
C ARG A 122 -5.38 -1.85 11.76
N TYR A 123 -4.96 -2.67 10.79
CA TYR A 123 -4.82 -4.12 10.95
C TYR A 123 -3.44 -4.53 11.49
N TYR A 124 -2.39 -3.77 11.19
CA TYR A 124 -1.02 -4.13 11.54
C TYR A 124 -0.37 -3.18 12.57
N SER A 125 -0.97 -2.02 12.86
CA SER A 125 -0.57 -1.16 13.99
C SER A 125 -1.04 -1.81 15.29
N GLY A 126 -0.11 -2.28 16.11
CA GLY A 126 -0.42 -2.96 17.36
C GLY A 126 -0.20 -4.45 17.36
N SER A 127 0.29 -5.06 16.27
CA SER A 127 1.01 -6.33 16.42
C SER A 127 2.31 -6.03 17.16
N PRO A 128 2.51 -6.54 18.39
CA PRO A 128 3.85 -6.60 18.92
C PRO A 128 4.60 -7.53 17.96
N LEU A 129 5.48 -6.97 17.15
CA LEU A 129 6.52 -7.78 16.53
C LEU A 129 7.24 -8.45 17.69
N ALA A 130 6.91 -9.72 17.92
CA ALA A 130 7.71 -10.57 18.76
C ALA A 130 9.17 -10.39 18.29
N PRO A 131 10.13 -10.17 19.20
CA PRO A 131 11.51 -9.99 18.81
C PRO A 131 11.90 -11.17 17.92
N LEU A 132 12.56 -10.89 16.80
CA LEU A 132 13.07 -11.87 15.86
C LEU A 132 13.91 -12.92 16.61
N ASN A 133 13.27 -13.98 17.08
CA ASN A 133 13.94 -15.14 17.65
C ASN A 133 13.51 -16.37 16.86
N LYS A 134 14.52 -17.03 16.30
CA LYS A 134 14.37 -18.20 15.44
C LYS A 134 13.69 -19.31 16.23
N GLY A 135 12.56 -19.78 15.73
CA GLY A 135 11.86 -20.97 16.24
C GLY A 135 10.71 -20.63 17.18
N GLY A 136 9.52 -20.45 16.63
CA GLY A 136 8.32 -20.29 17.44
C GLY A 136 7.10 -20.04 16.56
N THR A 137 6.19 -21.01 16.54
CA THR A 137 4.93 -21.02 15.80
C THR A 137 4.02 -19.88 16.24
N GLY A 138 4.09 -18.74 15.55
CA GLY A 138 3.09 -17.67 15.65
C GLY A 138 2.06 -17.84 14.55
N SER A 139 0.93 -18.49 14.84
CA SER A 139 -0.23 -18.47 13.96
C SER A 139 -0.70 -17.02 13.74
N PRO A 140 -1.08 -16.61 12.52
CA PRO A 140 -1.74 -15.32 12.31
C PRO A 140 -3.07 -15.32 13.07
N PRO A 141 -3.59 -14.16 13.50
CA PRO A 141 -4.93 -14.07 14.05
C PRO A 141 -5.94 -14.32 12.93
N CYS A 142 -6.25 -15.60 12.71
CA CYS A 142 -7.52 -16.03 12.13
C CYS A 142 -8.64 -15.62 13.09
N GLN A 143 -9.13 -14.39 12.99
CA GLN A 143 -10.43 -13.96 13.52
C GLN A 143 -10.93 -12.82 12.63
N ALA A 144 -12.14 -12.75 12.12
CA ALA A 144 -13.29 -13.64 12.06
C ALA A 144 -14.20 -12.91 11.05
N ILE A 145 -14.75 -13.60 10.04
CA ILE A 145 -15.86 -13.05 9.27
C ILE A 145 -16.98 -14.09 9.33
N HIS A 146 -17.82 -13.95 10.36
CA HIS A 146 -19.26 -14.20 10.24
C HIS A 146 -19.91 -12.86 9.91
#